data_AF-A0A9Q3BVM1-F1
#
_entry.id   AF-A0A9Q3BVM1-F1
#
_cell.length_a   1.000
_cell.length_b   1.000
_cell.length_c   1.000
_cell.angle_alpha   90.00
_cell.angle_beta   90.00
_cell.angle_gamma   90.00
#
_symmetry.space_group_name_H-M   'P 1'
#
loop_
_entity.id
_entity.type
_entity.pdbx_description
1 polymer ?
#
loop_
_entity_poly.entity_id
_entity_poly.type
_entity_poly.pdbx_seq_one_letter_code
_entity_poly.pdbx_strand_id
1 'polypeptide(L)'
;MRGHAIEQYLGVERPYPSILRRPSYPESLENRKEIEKHINELPNMDVIRKIGHNEIVEITTPVLITWHDGKSSLCGDLRALNNYTKADR
;
A
#
# COMPACT_ATOMS: atom_id res chain seq x y z
N MET A 1 11.67 -22.84 5.63
CA MET A 1 11.87 -21.84 6.70
C MET A 1 10.52 -21.51 7.28
N ARG A 2 10.29 -21.72 8.59
CA ARG A 2 9.08 -21.25 9.26
C ARG A 2 9.29 -19.77 9.52
N GLY A 3 8.73 -18.91 8.68
CA GLY A 3 8.73 -17.48 8.94
C GLY A 3 8.02 -17.24 10.28
N HIS A 4 8.62 -16.46 11.17
CA HIS A 4 7.93 -15.96 12.35
C HIS A 4 6.80 -15.06 11.86
N ALA A 5 5.55 -15.50 12.02
CA ALA A 5 4.41 -14.63 11.83
C ALA A 5 4.46 -13.56 12.94
N ILE A 6 4.57 -12.29 12.55
CA ILE A 6 4.50 -11.17 13.49
C ILE A 6 3.06 -10.68 13.46
N GLU A 7 2.43 -10.66 14.63
CA GLU A 7 1.13 -10.01 14.77
C GLU A 7 1.33 -8.50 14.81
N GLN A 8 0.54 -7.80 13.99
CA GLN A 8 0.57 -6.35 13.88
C GLN A 8 -0.83 -5.81 14.07
N TYR A 9 -0.94 -4.73 14.84
CA TYR A 9 -2.22 -4.15 15.21
C TYR A 9 -2.22 -2.64 14.96
N LEU A 10 -3.38 -2.12 14.57
CA LEU A 10 -3.60 -0.68 14.57
C LEU A 10 -3.84 -0.21 16.02
N GLY A 11 -3.14 0.83 16.44
CA GLY A 11 -3.31 1.47 17.74
C GLY A 11 -4.54 2.38 17.85
N VAL A 12 -5.42 2.36 16.84
CA VAL A 12 -6.66 3.15 16.75
C VAL A 12 -7.80 2.27 16.25
N GLU A 13 -9.00 2.55 16.75
CA GLU A 13 -10.23 1.87 16.36
C GLU A 13 -11.06 2.72 15.40
N ARG A 14 -12.17 2.14 14.91
CA ARG A 14 -13.11 2.85 14.05
C ARG A 14 -13.90 3.88 14.87
N PRO A 15 -14.26 5.04 14.29
CA PRO A 15 -13.94 5.47 12.93
C PRO A 15 -12.46 5.87 12.79
N TYR A 16 -11.79 5.38 11.73
CA TYR A 16 -10.38 5.67 11.52
C TYR A 16 -10.14 7.17 11.21
N PRO A 17 -9.02 7.73 11.69
CA PRO A 17 -8.60 9.09 11.37
C PRO A 17 -8.62 9.36 9.85
N SER A 18 -9.08 10.54 9.44
CA SER A 18 -9.14 10.92 8.02
C SER A 18 -7.77 10.90 7.34
N ILE A 19 -6.68 11.08 8.10
CA ILE A 19 -5.31 10.99 7.59
C ILE A 19 -4.94 9.58 7.07
N LEU A 20 -5.69 8.54 7.44
CA LEU A 20 -5.55 7.18 6.90
C LEU A 20 -6.36 6.95 5.61
N ARG A 21 -7.14 7.94 5.16
CA ARG A 21 -7.89 7.92 3.88
C ARG A 21 -7.24 8.89 2.89
N ARG A 22 -6.00 8.58 2.52
CA ARG A 22 -5.21 9.44 1.63
C ARG A 22 -5.62 9.21 0.18
N PRO A 23 -5.89 10.27 -0.61
CA PRO A 23 -6.13 10.14 -2.04
C PRO A 23 -4.83 9.79 -2.77
N SER A 24 -4.95 9.29 -4.00
CA SER A 24 -3.80 9.12 -4.90
C SER A 24 -3.19 10.47 -5.25
N TYR A 25 -1.87 10.48 -5.46
CA TYR A 25 -1.17 11.66 -5.97
C TYR A 25 -1.41 11.79 -7.50
N PRO A 26 -1.36 13.02 -8.04
CA PRO A 26 -1.32 13.21 -9.48
C PRO A 26 0.00 12.67 -10.03
N GLU A 27 -0.06 11.86 -11.07
CA GLU A 27 1.10 11.18 -11.66
C GLU A 27 1.25 11.52 -13.15
N SER A 28 2.49 11.50 -13.63
CA SER A 28 2.78 11.63 -15.06
C SER A 28 2.24 10.42 -15.84
N LEU A 29 2.07 10.57 -17.16
CA LEU A 29 1.65 9.45 -18.02
C LEU A 29 2.65 8.27 -17.96
N GLU A 30 3.93 8.56 -17.83
CA GLU A 30 4.99 7.55 -17.69
C GLU A 30 4.86 6.79 -16.36
N ASN A 31 4.76 7.52 -15.23
CA ASN A 31 4.59 6.89 -13.92
C ASN A 31 3.30 6.09 -13.86
N ARG A 32 2.21 6.57 -14.45
CA ARG A 32 0.94 5.84 -14.48
C ARG A 32 1.07 4.49 -15.18
N LYS A 33 1.78 4.44 -16.31
CA LYS A 33 2.03 3.17 -17.04
C LYS A 33 2.84 2.19 -16.20
N GLU A 34 3.87 2.67 -15.50
CA GLU A 34 4.66 1.82 -14.61
C GLU A 34 3.85 1.35 -13.39
N ILE A 35 3.02 2.22 -12.80
CA ILE A 35 2.09 1.83 -11.72
C ILE A 35 1.15 0.72 -12.21
N GLU A 36 0.54 0.89 -13.38
CA GLU A 36 -0.36 -0.11 -13.97
C GLU A 36 0.37 -1.43 -14.23
N LYS A 37 1.60 -1.39 -14.73
CA LYS A 37 2.45 -2.58 -14.89
C LYS A 37 2.66 -3.30 -13.55
N HIS A 38 3.15 -2.60 -12.52
CA HIS A 38 3.38 -3.19 -11.19
C HIS A 38 2.09 -3.76 -10.58
N ILE A 39 0.97 -3.03 -10.66
CA ILE A 39 -0.32 -3.47 -10.12
C ILE A 39 -0.85 -4.73 -10.82
N ASN A 40 -0.51 -4.94 -12.10
CA ASN A 40 -0.90 -6.15 -12.84
C ASN A 40 0.02 -7.35 -12.55
N GLU A 41 1.29 -7.11 -12.24
CA GLU A 41 2.29 -8.16 -11.96
C GLU A 41 2.21 -8.69 -10.53
N LEU A 42 2.08 -7.81 -9.52
CA LEU A 42 2.11 -8.16 -8.10
C LEU A 42 1.05 -9.19 -7.66
N PRO A 43 -0.19 -9.21 -8.20
CA PRO A 43 -1.16 -10.26 -7.89
C PRO A 43 -0.74 -11.63 -8.38
N ASN A 44 -0.03 -11.73 -9.51
CA ASN A 44 0.45 -13.01 -10.04
C ASN A 44 1.61 -13.58 -9.21
N MET A 45 2.19 -12.77 -8.33
CA MET A 45 3.26 -13.14 -7.41
C MET A 45 2.74 -13.38 -5.98
N ASP A 46 1.42 -13.38 -5.77
CA ASP A 46 0.77 -13.48 -4.46
C ASP A 46 1.22 -12.41 -3.44
N VAL A 47 1.69 -11.25 -3.92
CA VAL A 47 2.17 -10.15 -3.06
C VAL A 47 1.02 -9.24 -2.62
N ILE A 48 0.07 -8.97 -3.52
CA ILE A 48 -1.14 -8.18 -3.25
C ILE A 48 -2.35 -8.89 -3.84
N ARG A 49 -3.56 -8.51 -3.40
CA ARG A 49 -4.80 -8.97 -4.02
C ARG A 49 -5.70 -7.79 -4.40
N LYS A 50 -6.57 -8.02 -5.37
CA LYS A 50 -7.68 -7.11 -5.65
C LYS A 50 -8.70 -7.18 -4.51
N ILE A 51 -9.17 -6.03 -4.07
CA ILE A 51 -10.30 -5.92 -3.15
C ILE A 51 -11.60 -6.21 -3.91
N GLY A 52 -12.45 -7.08 -3.38
CA GLY A 52 -13.73 -7.45 -3.98
C GLY A 52 -14.73 -6.29 -3.97
N HIS A 53 -15.71 -6.33 -4.88
CA HIS A 53 -16.70 -5.26 -5.04
C HIS A 53 -17.47 -4.90 -3.76
N ASN A 54 -17.73 -5.89 -2.91
CA ASN A 54 -18.52 -5.72 -1.68
C ASN A 54 -17.66 -5.45 -0.44
N GLU A 55 -16.34 -5.37 -0.58
CA GLU A 55 -15.45 -5.12 0.55
C GLU A 55 -15.33 -3.60 0.80
N ILE A 56 -15.55 -3.20 2.05
CA ILE A 56 -15.45 -1.80 2.45
C ILE A 56 -13.98 -1.45 2.67
N VAL A 57 -13.49 -0.45 1.93
CA VAL A 57 -12.15 0.11 2.09
C VAL A 57 -12.23 1.38 2.95
N GLU A 58 -11.72 1.31 4.17
CA GLU A 58 -11.72 2.45 5.10
C GLU A 58 -10.36 3.13 5.25
N ILE A 59 -9.29 2.50 4.76
CA ILE A 59 -7.91 2.99 4.82
C ILE A 59 -7.32 2.91 3.41
N THR A 60 -6.70 3.99 2.95
CA THR A 60 -6.03 4.09 1.65
C THR A 60 -4.69 4.80 1.81
N THR A 61 -3.68 4.26 1.14
CA THR A 61 -2.33 4.82 1.08
C THR A 61 -1.94 5.05 -0.38
N PRO A 62 -1.47 6.25 -0.76
CA PRO A 62 -1.00 6.50 -2.12
C PRO A 62 0.28 5.71 -2.39
N VAL A 63 0.43 5.34 -3.65
CA VAL A 63 1.64 4.72 -4.17
C VAL A 63 2.29 5.69 -5.17
N LEU A 64 3.59 5.58 -5.32
CA LEU A 64 4.39 6.38 -6.25
C LEU A 64 5.47 5.50 -6.90
N ILE A 65 6.00 5.96 -8.04
CA ILE A 65 7.14 5.30 -8.69
C ILE A 65 8.43 5.98 -8.27
N THR A 66 9.40 5.16 -7.89
CA THR A 66 10.79 5.59 -7.77
C THR A 66 11.61 4.96 -8.89
N TRP A 67 12.59 5.69 -9.40
CA TRP A 67 13.45 5.27 -10.50
C TRP A 67 14.88 5.11 -10.00
N HIS A 68 15.49 3.97 -10.33
CA HIS A 68 16.89 3.70 -10.05
C HIS A 68 17.48 2.86 -11.20
N ASP A 69 18.58 3.31 -11.79
CA ASP A 69 19.27 2.65 -12.92
C ASP A 69 18.33 2.22 -14.07
N GLY A 70 17.38 3.09 -14.43
CA GLY A 70 16.39 2.83 -15.49
C GLY A 70 15.33 1.79 -15.13
N LYS A 71 15.27 1.35 -13.87
CA LYS A 71 14.23 0.45 -13.35
C LYS A 71 13.28 1.21 -12.43
N SER A 72 11.99 0.92 -12.56
CA SER A 72 10.94 1.47 -11.72
C SER A 72 10.68 0.58 -10.50
N SER A 73 10.31 1.18 -9.37
CA SER A 73 9.82 0.47 -8.18
C SER A 73 8.55 1.15 -7.68
N LEU A 74 7.53 0.34 -7.34
CA LEU A 74 6.30 0.82 -6.72
C LEU A 74 6.51 0.99 -5.21
N CYS A 75 6.31 2.20 -4.70
CA CYS A 75 6.51 2.54 -3.30
C CYS A 75 5.21 3.03 -2.67
N GLY A 76 4.75 2.38 -1.59
CA GLY A 76 3.63 2.87 -0.78
C GLY A 76 4.07 3.95 0.21
N ASP A 77 3.37 5.08 0.25
CA ASP A 77 3.60 6.15 1.22
C ASP A 77 2.98 5.81 2.59
N LEU A 78 3.59 4.86 3.29
CA LEU A 78 3.07 4.31 4.54
C LEU A 78 3.30 5.24 5.76
N ARG A 79 3.80 6.47 5.57
CA ARG A 79 4.15 7.37 6.69
C ARG A 79 2.97 7.61 7.64
N ALA A 80 1.78 7.81 7.09
CA ALA A 80 0.57 7.99 7.90
C ALA A 80 0.23 6.70 8.67
N LEU A 81 0.23 5.55 8.00
CA LEU A 81 -0.11 4.25 8.59
C LEU A 81 0.88 3.84 9.69
N ASN A 82 2.18 4.11 9.49
CA ASN A 82 3.23 3.76 10.43
C ASN A 82 3.03 4.41 11.81
N ASN A 83 2.50 5.64 11.86
CA ASN A 83 2.21 6.33 13.13
C ASN A 83 1.12 5.64 13.97
N TYR A 84 0.32 4.77 13.35
CA TYR A 84 -0.78 4.05 13.97
C TYR A 84 -0.53 2.54 14.05
N THR A 85 0.62 2.04 13.58
CA THR A 85 0.93 0.61 13.61
C THR A 85 1.80 0.30 14.81
N LYS A 86 1.37 -0.66 15.63
CA LYS A 86 2.14 -1.19 16.75
C LYS A 86 2.54 -2.62 16.42
N ALA A 87 3.83 -2.93 16.52
CA ALA A 87 4.31 -4.30 16.48
C ALA A 87 4.10 -4.94 17.85
N ASP A 88 3.69 -6.21 17.86
CA ASP A 88 3.76 -7.03 19.07
C ASP A 88 5.24 -7.12 19.52
N ARG A 89 5.49 -7.02 20.83
CA ARG A 89 6.83 -6.97 21.42
C ARG A 89 7.31 -8.35 21.85
#